data_AF-A0A554VZ07-F1
#
_entry.id   AF-A0A554VZ07-F1
#
_cell.length_a   1.000
_cell.length_b   1.000
_cell.length_c   1.000
_cell.angle_alpha   90.00
_cell.angle_beta   90.00
_cell.angle_gamma   90.00
#
_symmetry.space_group_name_H-M   'P 1'
#
loop_
_entity.id
_entity.type
_entity.pdbx_description
1 polymer ?
#
loop_
_entity_poly.entity_id
_entity_poly.type
_entity_poly.pdbx_seq_one_letter_code
_entity_poly.pdbx_strand_id
1 'polypeptide(L)' 'MTIDDDGAGAAGVPDGNGVTGMRERTAALGGTLELASLDPGWRVRAVIPLRDETTPGSRNPDDRP' A
#
# COMPACT_ATOMS: atom_id res chain seq x y z
N MET A 1 1.62 2.36 4.53
CA MET A 1 1.17 3.74 4.31
C MET A 1 -0.23 3.90 4.89
N THR A 2 -0.53 5.04 5.49
CA THR A 2 -1.85 5.37 6.04
C THR A 2 -2.27 6.76 5.53
N ILE A 3 -3.53 6.90 5.16
CA ILE A 3 -4.17 8.16 4.78
C ILE A 3 -5.43 8.30 5.62
N ASP A 4 -5.58 9.46 6.26
CA ASP A 4 -6.79 9.84 7.01
C ASP A 4 -7.39 11.07 6.33
N ASP A 5 -8.72 11.07 6.18
CA ASP A 5 -9.50 12.26 5.85
C ASP A 5 -10.46 12.58 7.01
N ASP A 6 -10.88 13.84 7.12
CA ASP A 6 -11.80 14.37 8.13
C ASP A 6 -13.19 14.70 7.53
N GLY A 7 -13.54 14.07 6.40
CA GLY A 7 -14.81 14.24 5.73
C GLY A 7 -15.99 13.57 6.45
N ALA A 8 -17.11 13.41 5.75
CA ALA A 8 -18.33 12.80 6.33
C ALA A 8 -18.18 11.31 6.70
N GLY A 9 -17.04 10.69 6.41
CA GLY A 9 -16.77 9.27 6.63
C GLY A 9 -17.47 8.35 5.63
N ALA A 10 -17.05 7.08 5.60
CA ALA A 10 -17.58 6.07 4.68
C ALA A 10 -18.85 5.35 5.20
N ALA A 11 -19.49 5.87 6.26
CA ALA A 11 -20.61 5.20 6.90
C ALA A 11 -21.78 5.01 5.93
N GLY A 12 -22.06 3.75 5.57
CA GLY A 12 -23.18 3.39 4.69
C GLY A 12 -22.90 3.51 3.18
N VAL A 13 -21.68 3.85 2.77
CA VAL A 13 -21.30 3.89 1.34
C VAL A 13 -20.63 2.56 0.97
N PRO A 14 -21.18 1.81 -0.02
CA PRO A 14 -20.51 0.60 -0.53
C PRO A 14 -19.12 0.92 -1.07
N ASP A 15 -18.21 -0.06 -1.04
CA ASP A 15 -16.88 0.05 -1.64
C ASP A 15 -17.03 0.52 -3.11
N GLY A 16 -16.64 1.76 -3.39
CA GLY A 16 -16.59 2.30 -4.75
C GLY A 16 -15.42 1.72 -5.53
N ASN A 17 -15.44 1.87 -6.86
CA ASN A 17 -14.40 1.34 -7.76
C ASN A 17 -12.97 1.69 -7.34
N GLY A 18 -12.76 2.87 -6.72
CA GLY A 18 -11.46 3.29 -6.21
C GLY A 18 -10.92 2.35 -5.11
N VAL A 19 -11.78 1.93 -4.19
CA VAL A 19 -11.43 1.02 -3.09
C VAL A 19 -11.15 -0.37 -3.62
N THR A 20 -11.99 -0.88 -4.51
CA THR A 20 -11.77 -2.16 -5.20
C THR A 20 -10.41 -2.17 -5.88
N GLY A 21 -10.09 -1.15 -6.68
CA GLY A 21 -8.80 -1.04 -7.35
C GLY A 21 -7.61 -0.87 -6.38
N MET A 22 -7.80 -0.28 -5.20
CA MET A 22 -6.75 -0.26 -4.16
C MET A 22 -6.52 -1.64 -3.55
N ARG A 23 -7.58 -2.42 -3.29
CA ARG A 23 -7.45 -3.80 -2.80
C ARG A 23 -6.70 -4.67 -3.80
N GLU A 24 -7.09 -4.62 -5.08
CA GLU A 24 -6.46 -5.36 -6.16
C GLU A 24 -4.96 -5.03 -6.28
N ARG A 25 -4.60 -3.74 -6.33
CA ARG A 25 -3.20 -3.31 -6.45
C ARG A 25 -2.37 -3.69 -5.22
N THR A 26 -2.94 -3.57 -4.03
CA THR A 26 -2.23 -3.92 -2.79
C THR A 26 -2.00 -5.44 -2.72
N ALA A 27 -3.00 -6.24 -3.06
CA ALA A 27 -2.89 -7.69 -3.12
C ALA A 27 -1.88 -8.16 -4.19
N ALA A 28 -1.83 -7.50 -5.35
CA ALA A 28 -0.86 -7.80 -6.40
C ALA A 28 0.60 -7.60 -5.94
N LEU A 29 0.84 -6.76 -4.94
CA LEU A 29 2.14 -6.53 -4.31
C LEU A 29 2.40 -7.42 -3.08
N GLY A 30 1.51 -8.38 -2.79
CA GLY A 30 1.60 -9.24 -1.60
C GLY A 30 1.23 -8.52 -0.31
N GLY A 31 0.54 -7.39 -0.41
CA GLY A 31 0.12 -6.56 0.72
C GLY A 31 -1.31 -6.77 1.17
N THR A 32 -1.72 -5.98 2.17
CA THR A 32 -3.09 -5.91 2.69
C THR A 32 -3.60 -4.46 2.75
N LEU A 33 -4.93 -4.29 2.59
CA LEU A 33 -5.62 -3.01 2.70
C LEU A 33 -6.69 -3.07 3.81
N GLU A 34 -6.57 -2.18 4.79
CA GLU A 34 -7.51 -1.99 5.89
C GLU A 34 -8.24 -0.65 5.73
N LEU A 35 -9.55 -0.65 5.98
CA LEU A 35 -10.42 0.53 5.89
C LEU A 35 -11.14 0.70 7.22
N ALA A 36 -11.20 1.91 7.76
CA ALA A 36 -11.85 2.18 9.04
C ALA A 36 -12.54 3.55 9.05
N SER A 37 -13.78 3.60 9.54
CA SER A 37 -14.45 4.87 9.82
C SER A 37 -13.78 5.59 10.99
N LEU A 38 -13.65 6.90 10.88
CA LEU A 38 -13.23 7.81 11.94
C LEU A 38 -14.43 8.72 12.31
N ASP A 39 -14.31 9.45 13.41
CA ASP A 39 -15.32 10.42 13.84
C ASP A 39 -14.65 11.80 14.06
N PRO A 40 -14.69 12.72 13.07
CA PRO A 40 -15.18 12.54 11.70
C PRO A 40 -14.18 11.78 10.80
N GLY A 41 -14.64 11.33 9.63
CA GLY A 41 -13.75 10.94 8.54
C GLY A 41 -13.55 9.44 8.30
N TRP A 42 -12.47 9.11 7.59
CA TRP A 42 -12.16 7.75 7.15
C TRP A 42 -10.66 7.52 7.03
N ARG A 43 -10.24 6.29 7.29
CA ARG A 43 -8.85 5.83 7.22
C ARG A 43 -8.70 4.74 6.18
N VAL A 44 -7.65 4.88 5.38
CA VAL A 44 -7.13 3.84 4.48
C VAL A 44 -5.71 3.48 4.90
N ARG A 45 -5.46 2.21 5.22
CA ARG A 45 -4.13 1.70 5.57
C ARG A 45 -3.72 0.57 4.64
N ALA A 46 -2.65 0.79 3.89
CA ALA A 46 -2.02 -0.20 3.03
C ALA A 46 -0.70 -0.69 3.64
N VAL A 47 -0.54 -2.00 3.75
CA VAL A 47 0.71 -2.65 4.17
C VAL A 47 1.24 -3.42 2.97
N ILE A 48 2.43 -3.06 2.48
CA ILE A 48 3.07 -3.72 1.34
C ILE A 48 4.46 -4.19 1.79
N PRO A 49 4.81 -5.48 1.63
CA PRO A 49 6.15 -5.96 1.90
C PRO A 49 7.17 -5.26 1.00
N LEU A 50 8.23 -4.72 1.60
CA LEU A 50 9.40 -4.28 0.83
C LEU A 50 10.21 -5.51 0.47
N ARG A 51 10.59 -5.64 -0.80
CA ARG A 51 11.63 -6.60 -1.17
C ARG A 51 12.94 -6.08 -0.61
N ASP A 52 13.69 -6.94 0.08
CA ASP A 52 15.09 -6.64 0.35
C ASP A 52 15.78 -6.43 -0.99
N GLU A 53 16.22 -5.21 -1.25
CA GLU A 53 17.21 -4.97 -2.29
C GLU A 53 18.54 -5.54 -1.78
N THR A 54 18.72 -6.86 -1.84
CA THR A 54 20.07 -7.43 -1.87
C THR A 54 20.75 -6.87 -3.10
N THR A 55 21.58 -5.86 -2.87
CA THR A 55 22.36 -5.07 -3.83
C THR A 55 22.92 -5.92 -4.98
N PRO A 56 22.45 -5.78 -6.24
CA PRO A 56 23.19 -6.28 -7.39
C PRO A 56 24.29 -5.25 -7.71
N GLY A 57 25.44 -5.38 -7.05
CA GLY A 57 26.48 -4.37 -7.12
C GLY A 57 27.83 -4.75 -6.54
N SER A 58 28.21 -6.03 -6.50
CA SER A 58 29.63 -6.39 -6.48
C SER A 58 30.01 -6.83 -7.89
N ARG A 59 30.27 -5.86 -8.76
CA ARG A 59 31.18 -6.12 -9.88
C ARG A 59 32.58 -6.13 -9.25
N ASN A 60 33.16 -7.31 -9.09
CA ASN A 60 34.51 -7.44 -8.57
C ASN A 60 35.45 -6.64 -9.49
N PRO A 61 36.20 -5.63 -9.00
CA PRO A 61 37.10 -4.84 -9.85
C PRO A 61 38.28 -5.63 -10.41
N ASP A 62 38.45 -6.90 -10.02
CA ASP A 62 39.53 -7.78 -10.46
C ASP A 62 39.27 -8.55 -11.77
N ASP A 63 38.12 -8.35 -12.43
CA ASP A 63 37.81 -9.02 -13.70
C ASP A 63 38.41 -8.28 -14.93
N ARG A 64 39.69 -7.88 -14.84
CA ARG A 64 40.48 -7.45 -16.00
C ARG A 64 41.44 -8.55 -16.43
N PRO A 65 41.49 -8.91 -17.73
CA PRO A 65 42.49 -9.82 -18.26
C PRO A 65 43.90 -9.20 -18.25
#